data_AF-B4SEJ4-F1
#
_entry.id   AF-B4SEJ4-F1
#
_cell.length_a   1.000
_cell.length_b   1.000
_cell.length_c   1.000
_cell.angle_alpha   90.00
_cell.angle_beta   90.00
_cell.angle_gamma   90.00
#
_symmetry.space_group_name_H-M   'P 1'
#
loop_
_entity.id
_entity.type
_entity.pdbx_description
1 polymer ?
#
loop_
_entity_poly.entity_id
_entity_poly.type
_entity_poly.pdbx_seq_one_letter_code
_entity_poly.pdbx_strand_id
1 'polypeptide(L)'
;MQVWLVLNREVAGKVSVPCIKIGLYITQYAIPFFAYGTFFTKLFHEHLYPYLKRKTVNSYKGHHVIVSYGAFGKALAKALSDVSKKDNVEPQIVAVDKLHTAEHDNEFTLTILYYDALRADLFKVANLKSAIRLYLMLPDERENLALLEQI
;
A
#
# COMPACT_ATOMS: atom_id res chain seq x y z
N MET A 1 -7.77 24.74 4.17
CA MET A 1 -8.96 25.43 3.63
C MET A 1 -10.18 24.82 4.30
N GLN A 2 -10.75 25.47 5.32
CA GLN A 2 -11.91 24.96 6.07
C GLN A 2 -13.19 25.50 5.45
N VAL A 3 -14.08 24.59 5.03
CA VAL A 3 -15.40 24.94 4.50
C VAL A 3 -16.39 24.91 5.66
N TRP A 4 -16.95 26.06 6.01
CA TRP A 4 -18.02 26.18 7.00
C TRP A 4 -19.36 26.20 6.26
N LEU A 5 -20.22 25.22 6.56
CA LEU A 5 -21.59 25.17 6.04
C LEU A 5 -22.51 25.85 7.06
N VAL A 6 -22.78 27.13 6.85
CA VAL A 6 -23.74 27.90 7.66
C VAL A 6 -25.15 27.53 7.19
N LEU A 7 -25.82 26.64 7.93
CA LEU A 7 -27.24 26.37 7.75
C LEU A 7 -28.02 27.54 8.34
N ASN A 8 -28.34 28.51 7.49
CA ASN A 8 -29.12 29.66 7.87
C ASN A 8 -30.51 29.20 8.33
N ARG A 9 -30.79 29.47 9.60
CA ARG A 9 -31.98 29.09 10.33
C ARG A 9 -33.14 29.97 9.89
N GLU A 10 -33.74 29.67 8.73
CA GLU A 10 -35.09 30.12 8.36
C GLU A 10 -35.56 29.35 7.11
N VAL A 11 -35.83 28.05 7.29
CA VAL A 11 -36.63 27.28 6.32
C VAL A 11 -38.06 27.13 6.85
N ALA A 12 -38.60 28.23 7.37
CA ALA A 12 -40.01 28.33 7.73
C ALA A 12 -40.75 28.98 6.56
N GLY A 13 -41.32 28.16 5.67
CA GLY A 13 -42.55 28.56 4.97
C GLY A 13 -42.67 28.39 3.46
N LYS A 14 -41.62 28.03 2.68
CA LYS A 14 -41.77 28.00 1.20
C LYS A 14 -41.12 26.83 0.43
N VAL A 15 -40.96 25.67 1.07
CA VAL A 15 -40.65 24.44 0.32
C VAL A 15 -41.67 23.36 0.67
N SER A 16 -42.76 23.34 -0.09
CA SER A 16 -43.87 22.37 -0.01
C SER A 16 -43.65 21.17 -0.94
N VAL A 17 -42.40 20.76 -1.17
CA VAL A 17 -42.07 19.59 -1.98
C VAL A 17 -41.41 18.54 -1.08
N PRO A 18 -42.12 17.45 -0.71
CA PRO A 18 -41.62 16.44 0.22
C PRO A 18 -40.26 15.86 -0.20
N CYS A 19 -40.03 15.72 -1.51
CA CYS A 19 -38.84 15.13 -2.10
C CYS A 19 -37.56 15.93 -1.81
N ILE A 20 -37.64 17.28 -1.75
CA ILE A 20 -36.46 18.14 -1.53
C ILE A 20 -36.02 18.07 -0.07
N LYS A 21 -36.99 18.03 0.87
CA LYS A 21 -36.68 17.87 2.31
C LYS A 21 -36.07 16.50 2.60
N ILE A 22 -36.63 15.43 2.01
CA ILE A 22 -36.11 14.07 2.18
C ILE A 22 -34.70 13.95 1.58
N GLY A 23 -34.44 14.52 0.40
CA GLY A 23 -33.12 14.53 -0.22
C GLY A 23 -32.03 15.19 0.64
N LEU A 24 -32.36 16.35 1.24
CA LEU A 24 -31.47 17.08 2.16
C LEU A 24 -31.18 16.30 3.45
N TYR A 25 -32.19 15.67 4.05
CA TYR A 25 -31.98 14.83 5.23
C TYR A 25 -31.12 13.59 4.90
N ILE A 26 -31.38 12.93 3.77
CA ILE A 26 -30.58 11.76 3.34
C ILE A 26 -29.12 12.16 3.14
N THR A 27 -28.81 13.29 2.49
CA THR A 27 -27.42 13.73 2.32
C THR A 27 -26.77 14.05 3.66
N GLN A 28 -27.50 14.69 4.57
CA GLN A 28 -26.98 15.07 5.89
C GLN A 28 -26.65 13.87 6.78
N TYR A 29 -27.33 12.73 6.61
CA TYR A 29 -27.01 11.47 7.29
C TYR A 29 -26.05 10.57 6.50
N ALA A 30 -26.07 10.64 5.18
CA ALA A 30 -25.18 9.84 4.33
C ALA A 30 -23.74 10.37 4.32
N ILE A 31 -23.53 11.69 4.33
CA ILE A 31 -22.19 12.30 4.32
C ILE A 31 -21.35 11.84 5.52
N PRO A 32 -21.86 11.86 6.77
CA PRO A 32 -21.15 11.27 7.91
C PRO A 32 -20.84 9.79 7.69
N PHE A 33 -21.78 9.01 7.15
CA PHE A 33 -21.58 7.58 6.91
C PHE A 33 -20.49 7.30 5.86
N PHE A 34 -20.47 8.07 4.77
CA PHE A 34 -19.40 8.03 3.76
C PHE A 34 -18.07 8.54 4.32
N ALA A 35 -18.08 9.57 5.15
CA ALA A 35 -16.88 10.08 5.84
C ALA A 35 -16.32 9.04 6.82
N TYR A 36 -17.18 8.34 7.57
CA TYR A 36 -16.77 7.21 8.42
C TYR A 36 -16.23 6.06 7.60
N GLY A 37 -16.91 5.64 6.53
CA GLY A 37 -16.44 4.58 5.64
C GLY A 37 -15.07 4.89 5.04
N THR A 38 -14.91 6.07 4.45
CA THR A 38 -13.62 6.53 3.90
C THR A 38 -12.54 6.65 4.96
N PHE A 39 -12.87 7.10 6.18
CA PHE A 39 -11.94 7.13 7.30
C PHE A 39 -11.47 5.73 7.72
N PHE A 40 -12.38 4.77 7.88
CA PHE A 40 -12.03 3.38 8.22
C PHE A 40 -11.25 2.70 7.09
N THR A 41 -11.63 2.91 5.83
CA THR A 41 -10.90 2.38 4.68
C THR A 41 -9.48 2.96 4.64
N LYS A 42 -9.33 4.26 4.89
CA LYS A 42 -8.03 4.94 4.96
C LYS A 42 -7.19 4.42 6.13
N LEU A 43 -7.76 4.33 7.32
CA LEU A 43 -7.10 3.76 8.51
C LEU A 43 -6.65 2.31 8.25
N PHE A 44 -7.48 1.51 7.59
CA PHE A 44 -7.15 0.14 7.23
C PHE A 44 -5.99 0.07 6.22
N HIS A 45 -6.04 0.86 5.15
CA HIS A 45 -5.00 0.87 4.10
C HIS A 45 -3.68 1.48 4.58
N GLU A 46 -3.72 2.51 5.42
CA GLU A 46 -2.53 3.23 5.87
C GLU A 46 -1.82 2.54 7.04
N HIS A 47 -2.56 1.82 7.90
CA HIS A 47 -1.99 1.25 9.12
C HIS A 47 -2.08 -0.28 9.18
N LEU A 48 -3.27 -0.85 9.03
CA LEU A 48 -3.45 -2.28 9.25
C LEU A 48 -2.87 -3.11 8.10
N TYR A 49 -3.09 -2.69 6.87
CA TYR A 49 -2.62 -3.40 5.69
C TYR A 49 -1.08 -3.48 5.61
N PRO A 50 -0.30 -2.40 5.84
CA PRO A 50 1.16 -2.48 5.91
C PRO A 50 1.63 -3.35 7.09
N TYR A 51 0.95 -3.30 8.23
CA TYR A 51 1.29 -4.14 9.39
C TYR A 51 1.11 -5.63 9.06
N LEU A 52 -0.01 -6.01 8.44
CA LEU A 52 -0.27 -7.39 8.01
C LEU A 52 0.78 -7.86 6.99
N LYS A 53 1.11 -7.04 5.98
CA LYS A 53 2.16 -7.35 5.00
C LYS A 53 3.52 -7.61 5.66
N ARG A 54 3.92 -6.77 6.63
CA ARG A 54 5.17 -6.99 7.39
C ARG A 54 5.14 -8.30 8.18
N LYS A 55 4.00 -8.63 8.79
CA LYS A 55 3.84 -9.89 9.53
C LYS A 55 3.98 -11.09 8.58
N THR A 56 3.44 -11.00 7.38
CA THR A 56 3.60 -12.02 6.33
C THR A 56 5.06 -12.16 5.91
N VAL A 57 5.76 -11.07 5.60
CA VAL A 57 7.19 -11.09 5.21
C VAL A 57 8.08 -11.66 6.32
N ASN A 58 7.78 -11.39 7.58
CA ASN A 58 8.51 -11.98 8.71
C ASN A 58 8.33 -13.51 8.83
N SER A 59 7.29 -14.08 8.21
CA SER A 59 7.10 -15.54 8.18
C SER A 59 7.86 -16.23 7.05
N TYR A 60 8.33 -15.47 6.05
CA TYR A 60 9.03 -16.00 4.90
C TYR A 60 10.43 -16.52 5.25
N LYS A 61 10.82 -17.59 4.55
CA LYS A 61 12.14 -18.21 4.62
C LYS A 61 12.60 -18.52 3.21
N GLY A 62 13.77 -18.06 2.84
CA GLY A 62 14.31 -18.27 1.51
C GLY A 62 13.66 -17.38 0.44
N HIS A 63 13.15 -16.21 0.80
CA HIS A 63 12.54 -15.29 -0.15
C HIS A 63 13.57 -14.43 -0.89
N HIS A 64 13.15 -13.85 -2.01
CA HIS A 64 13.91 -12.85 -2.77
C HIS A 64 13.44 -11.46 -2.40
N VAL A 65 14.36 -10.53 -2.18
CA VAL A 65 14.03 -9.12 -1.90
C VAL A 65 14.47 -8.24 -3.06
N ILE A 66 13.56 -7.44 -3.59
CA ILE A 66 13.80 -6.48 -4.66
C ILE A 66 13.56 -5.08 -4.11
N VAL A 67 14.59 -4.23 -4.10
CA VAL A 67 14.50 -2.83 -3.69
C VAL A 67 14.35 -1.97 -4.94
N SER A 68 13.32 -1.12 -4.98
CA SER A 68 12.81 -0.38 -6.14
C SER A 68 11.96 -1.25 -7.07
N TYR A 69 10.63 -1.13 -6.99
CA TYR A 69 9.67 -1.88 -7.81
C TYR A 69 9.19 -1.09 -9.03
N GLY A 70 10.14 -0.44 -9.71
CA GLY A 70 9.91 0.19 -11.02
C GLY A 70 9.77 -0.83 -12.15
N ALA A 71 9.89 -0.37 -13.41
CA ALA A 71 9.74 -1.23 -14.59
C ALA A 71 10.70 -2.44 -14.59
N PHE A 72 11.96 -2.23 -14.18
CA PHE A 72 12.96 -3.29 -14.06
C PHE A 72 12.65 -4.27 -12.92
N GLY A 73 12.25 -3.77 -11.75
CA GLY A 73 11.86 -4.61 -10.62
C GLY A 73 10.66 -5.50 -10.94
N LYS A 74 9.67 -4.96 -11.68
CA LYS A 74 8.52 -5.72 -12.20
C LYS A 74 8.95 -6.83 -13.17
N ALA A 75 9.84 -6.51 -14.12
CA ALA A 75 10.35 -7.50 -15.07
C ALA A 75 11.14 -8.62 -14.36
N LEU A 76 11.93 -8.27 -13.35
CA LEU A 76 12.67 -9.25 -12.55
C LEU A 76 11.73 -10.14 -11.74
N ALA A 77 10.74 -9.56 -11.05
CA ALA A 77 9.78 -10.33 -10.27
C ALA A 77 9.02 -11.33 -11.15
N LYS A 78 8.62 -10.91 -12.36
CA LYS A 78 7.99 -11.80 -13.34
C LYS A 78 8.92 -12.94 -13.76
N ALA A 79 10.18 -12.64 -14.08
CA ALA A 79 11.16 -13.65 -14.45
C ALA A 79 11.41 -14.67 -13.32
N LEU A 80 11.50 -14.21 -12.06
CA LEU A 80 11.62 -15.09 -10.90
C LEU A 80 10.38 -15.97 -10.70
N SER A 81 9.19 -15.39 -10.89
CA SER A 81 7.91 -16.12 -10.88
C SER A 81 7.87 -17.23 -11.94
N ASP A 82 8.32 -16.91 -13.16
CA ASP A 82 8.31 -17.84 -14.29
C ASP A 82 9.33 -18.98 -14.14
N VAL A 83 10.52 -18.72 -13.58
CA VAL A 83 11.51 -19.77 -13.28
C VAL A 83 10.96 -20.74 -12.23
N SER A 84 10.40 -20.20 -11.15
CA SER A 84 9.94 -21.01 -10.04
C SER A 84 8.74 -21.90 -10.41
N LYS A 85 7.84 -21.42 -11.29
CA LYS A 85 6.77 -22.24 -11.87
C LYS A 85 7.29 -23.46 -12.63
N LYS A 86 8.45 -23.36 -13.29
CA LYS A 86 9.07 -24.49 -13.99
C LYS A 86 9.63 -25.53 -13.02
N ASP A 87 10.10 -25.07 -11.86
CA ASP A 87 10.69 -25.92 -10.83
C ASP A 87 9.66 -26.46 -9.81
N ASN A 88 8.35 -26.18 -10.01
CA ASN A 88 7.26 -26.51 -9.07
C ASN A 88 7.48 -25.97 -7.63
N VAL A 89 8.23 -24.89 -7.49
CA VAL A 89 8.43 -24.18 -6.23
C VAL A 89 7.63 -22.87 -6.31
N GLU A 90 6.92 -22.48 -5.26
CA GLU A 90 6.33 -21.15 -5.19
C GLU A 90 7.40 -20.14 -4.72
N PRO A 91 7.81 -19.17 -5.56
CA PRO A 91 8.82 -18.22 -5.16
C PRO A 91 8.16 -17.18 -4.27
N GLN A 92 8.71 -16.99 -3.07
CA GLN A 92 8.33 -15.87 -2.24
C GLN A 92 9.15 -14.65 -2.65
N ILE A 93 8.50 -13.66 -3.24
CA ILE A 93 9.15 -12.42 -3.71
C ILE A 93 8.62 -11.26 -2.86
N VAL A 94 9.54 -10.47 -2.32
CA VAL A 94 9.24 -9.27 -1.55
C VAL A 94 9.80 -8.08 -2.31
N ALA A 95 8.92 -7.20 -2.77
CA ALA A 95 9.31 -5.94 -3.40
C ALA A 95 9.23 -4.81 -2.38
N VAL A 96 10.19 -3.89 -2.38
CA VAL A 96 10.22 -2.70 -1.53
C VAL A 96 10.19 -1.47 -2.42
N ASP A 97 9.17 -0.64 -2.28
CA ASP A 97 9.04 0.61 -3.02
C ASP A 97 8.43 1.70 -2.14
N LYS A 98 8.78 2.96 -2.41
CA LYS A 98 8.23 4.12 -1.69
C LYS A 98 6.82 4.45 -2.18
N LEU A 99 6.51 4.20 -3.45
CA LEU A 99 5.25 4.61 -4.06
C LEU A 99 4.21 3.50 -4.02
N HIS A 100 3.02 3.84 -3.53
CA HIS A 100 1.86 2.97 -3.64
C HIS A 100 1.28 3.02 -5.06
N THR A 101 1.73 2.12 -5.94
CA THR A 101 1.01 1.85 -7.18
C THR A 101 -0.07 0.80 -6.90
N ALA A 102 -1.34 1.21 -6.93
CA ALA A 102 -2.51 0.38 -6.61
C ALA A 102 -2.75 -0.80 -7.58
N GLU A 103 -1.85 -1.04 -8.54
CA GLU A 103 -2.14 -1.89 -9.70
C GLU A 103 -1.80 -3.38 -9.53
N HIS A 104 -1.03 -3.82 -8.52
CA HIS A 104 -0.37 -5.14 -8.59
C HIS A 104 -0.52 -6.04 -7.34
N ASP A 105 -1.55 -5.84 -6.51
CA ASP A 105 -1.78 -6.73 -5.34
C ASP A 105 -2.36 -8.12 -5.68
N ASN A 106 -2.49 -8.50 -6.97
CA ASN A 106 -3.16 -9.74 -7.40
C ASN A 106 -2.24 -10.92 -7.77
N GLU A 107 -0.92 -10.84 -7.52
CA GLU A 107 -0.04 -12.00 -7.67
C GLU A 107 0.26 -12.62 -6.29
N PHE A 108 -0.27 -13.82 -6.02
CA PHE A 108 -0.14 -14.53 -4.74
C PHE A 108 1.32 -14.76 -4.27
N THR A 109 2.28 -14.68 -5.19
CA THR A 109 3.71 -14.89 -4.93
C THR A 109 4.50 -13.61 -4.65
N LEU A 110 3.89 -12.43 -4.84
CA LEU A 110 4.53 -11.14 -4.69
C LEU A 110 3.94 -10.34 -3.52
N THR A 111 4.77 -10.03 -2.53
CA THR A 111 4.41 -9.08 -1.46
C THR A 111 5.12 -7.75 -1.67
N ILE A 112 4.37 -6.69 -1.95
CA ILE A 112 4.91 -5.33 -2.08
C ILE A 112 4.83 -4.61 -0.73
N LEU A 113 5.99 -4.30 -0.15
CA LEU A 113 6.18 -3.45 1.00
C LEU A 113 6.33 -1.99 0.55
N TYR A 114 5.34 -1.17 0.89
CA TYR A 114 5.42 0.27 0.71
C TYR A 114 6.28 0.86 1.82
N TYR A 115 7.57 1.01 1.54
CA TYR A 115 8.57 1.39 2.52
C TYR A 115 9.70 2.17 1.87
N ASP A 116 10.20 3.17 2.60
CA ASP A 116 11.40 3.90 2.19
C ASP A 116 12.63 3.02 2.45
N ALA A 117 13.30 2.63 1.36
CA ALA A 117 14.44 1.72 1.42
C ALA A 117 15.63 2.32 2.19
N LEU A 118 15.78 3.65 2.19
CA LEU A 118 16.92 4.33 2.83
C LEU A 118 16.82 4.37 4.36
N ARG A 119 15.74 3.82 4.94
CA ARG A 119 15.58 3.75 6.39
C ARG A 119 16.40 2.60 6.97
N ALA A 120 17.09 2.88 8.07
CA ALA A 120 17.97 1.93 8.76
C ALA A 120 17.28 0.61 9.19
N ASP A 121 15.97 0.59 9.36
CA ASP A 121 15.21 -0.60 9.77
C ASP A 121 14.72 -1.46 8.60
N LEU A 122 15.08 -1.14 7.35
CA LEU A 122 14.74 -1.93 6.16
C LEU A 122 15.09 -3.42 6.35
N PHE A 123 16.25 -3.71 6.93
CA PHE A 123 16.74 -5.06 7.23
C PHE A 123 15.75 -5.91 8.01
N LYS A 124 15.15 -5.29 9.02
CA LYS A 124 14.16 -5.93 9.88
C LYS A 124 12.82 -6.01 9.18
N VAL A 125 12.43 -4.95 8.47
CA VAL A 125 11.12 -4.84 7.80
C VAL A 125 11.00 -5.82 6.63
N ALA A 126 12.06 -6.02 5.85
CA ALA A 126 12.10 -6.94 4.72
C ALA A 126 12.60 -8.36 5.09
N ASN A 127 12.87 -8.62 6.37
CA ASN A 127 13.38 -9.90 6.87
C ASN A 127 14.63 -10.37 6.08
N LEU A 128 15.59 -9.47 5.84
CA LEU A 128 16.76 -9.76 5.00
C LEU A 128 17.61 -10.92 5.52
N LYS A 129 17.61 -11.15 6.83
CA LYS A 129 18.33 -12.28 7.46
C LYS A 129 17.89 -13.65 6.93
N SER A 130 16.63 -13.78 6.51
CA SER A 130 16.07 -15.03 6.00
C SER A 130 15.98 -15.06 4.47
N ALA A 131 16.39 -13.99 3.80
CA ALA A 131 16.34 -13.87 2.35
C ALA A 131 17.53 -14.58 1.68
N ILE A 132 17.32 -15.13 0.49
CA ILE A 132 18.40 -15.78 -0.30
C ILE A 132 19.18 -14.73 -1.09
N ARG A 133 18.46 -13.75 -1.65
CA ARG A 133 19.05 -12.72 -2.52
C ARG A 133 18.38 -11.38 -2.30
N LEU A 134 19.22 -10.35 -2.35
CA LEU A 134 18.82 -8.95 -2.38
C LEU A 134 19.18 -8.38 -3.75
N TYR A 135 18.20 -7.74 -4.40
CA TYR A 135 18.37 -7.02 -5.65
C TYR A 135 18.19 -5.53 -5.38
N LEU A 136 19.26 -4.76 -5.53
CA LEU A 136 19.25 -3.31 -5.37
C LEU A 136 19.08 -2.66 -6.74
N MET A 137 17.95 -2.00 -6.94
CA MET A 137 17.57 -1.39 -8.23
C MET A 137 17.13 0.08 -8.06
N LEU A 138 17.65 0.78 -7.05
CA LEU A 138 17.41 2.22 -6.94
C LEU A 138 18.03 2.93 -8.16
N PRO A 139 17.40 4.00 -8.64
CA PRO A 139 17.89 4.73 -9.81
C PRO A 139 19.24 5.42 -9.57
N ASP A 140 19.57 5.76 -8.31
CA ASP A 140 20.87 6.31 -7.94
C ASP A 140 21.79 5.20 -7.40
N GLU A 141 22.95 5.04 -8.06
CA GLU A 141 23.98 4.09 -7.65
C GLU A 141 24.53 4.40 -6.25
N ARG A 142 24.61 5.68 -5.86
CA ARG A 142 25.10 6.07 -4.53
C ARG A 142 24.19 5.56 -3.42
N GLU A 143 22.89 5.57 -3.66
CA GLU A 143 21.91 5.04 -2.72
C GLU A 143 22.01 3.51 -2.62
N ASN A 144 22.24 2.81 -3.74
CA ASN A 144 22.49 1.37 -3.72
C ASN A 144 23.77 1.03 -2.93
N LEU A 145 24.86 1.80 -3.11
CA LEU A 145 26.10 1.62 -2.36
C LEU A 145 25.90 1.88 -0.86
N ALA A 146 25.19 2.95 -0.49
CA ALA A 146 24.89 3.28 0.90
C ALA A 146 24.05 2.18 1.58
N LEU A 147 23.17 1.50 0.84
CA LEU A 147 22.44 0.35 1.35
C LEU A 147 23.34 -0.87 1.55
N LEU A 148 24.27 -1.13 0.63
CA LEU A 148 25.24 -2.23 0.77
C LEU A 148 26.14 -2.05 1.99
N GLU A 149 26.57 -0.83 2.30
CA GLU A 149 27.39 -0.54 3.49
C GLU A 149 26.67 -0.80 4.82
N GLN A 150 25.33 -0.88 4.81
CA GLN A 150 24.53 -1.15 5.99
C GLN A 150 24.29 -2.66 6.23
N ILE A 151 24.65 -3.52 5.25
CA ILE A 151 24.47 -5.00 5.30
C ILE A 151 25.69 -5.64 5.98
#